data_AF-A0A3D0Z8Y9-F1
#
_entry.id   AF-A0A3D0Z8Y9-F1
#
_cell.length_a   1.000
_cell.length_b   1.000
_cell.length_c   1.000
_cell.angle_alpha   90.00
_cell.angle_beta   90.00
_cell.angle_gamma   90.00
#
_symmetry.space_group_name_H-M   'P 1'
#
loop_
_entity.id
_entity.type
_entity.pdbx_description
1 polymer ?
#
loop_
_entity_poly.entity_id
_entity_poly.type
_entity_poly.pdbx_seq_one_letter_code
_entity_poly.pdbx_strand_id
1 'polypeptide(L)'
;MIEDSPDSPEIHALREHFSGCFTADGAFDIERFREFLLGKIPVNDGFGLCFTGKNNALRLASQHSAAIVQPDEAHNAKPENANSENIFICGDNLDGLKYLRKHFSQSIRCIYIDPPYNTGADNFTYNDRFGFASGQSPGKLPANKKRARRISNRAKRDSASHSAWLAFMYPRLLLARDLLTQDGVIFVSID
;
A
#
# COMPACT_ATOMS: atom_id res chain seq x y z
N MET A 1 -3.56 20.81 6.76
CA MET A 1 -4.38 21.18 5.61
C MET A 1 -3.83 20.39 4.44
N ILE A 2 -4.62 19.44 3.93
CA ILE A 2 -4.27 18.61 2.77
C ILE A 2 -4.54 19.50 1.56
N GLU A 3 -3.52 19.81 0.76
CA GLU A 3 -3.76 20.35 -0.58
C GLU A 3 -4.27 19.20 -1.44
N ASP A 4 -5.58 19.20 -1.68
CA ASP A 4 -6.20 18.34 -2.68
C ASP A 4 -5.63 18.69 -4.05
N SER A 5 -4.97 17.73 -4.69
CA SER A 5 -4.66 17.83 -6.11
C SER A 5 -5.99 17.78 -6.89
N PRO A 6 -6.42 18.87 -7.54
CA PRO A 6 -7.77 18.97 -8.10
C PRO A 6 -8.02 18.05 -9.31
N ASP A 7 -6.96 17.49 -9.90
CA ASP A 7 -6.95 16.82 -11.21
C ASP A 7 -6.50 15.36 -11.14
N SER A 8 -7.03 14.60 -10.18
CA SER A 8 -6.93 13.14 -10.29
C SER A 8 -7.92 12.63 -11.35
N PRO A 9 -7.56 11.63 -12.19
CA PRO A 9 -8.46 11.09 -13.21
C PRO A 9 -9.80 10.59 -12.63
N GLU A 10 -9.80 10.18 -11.37
CA GLU A 10 -10.98 9.80 -10.61
C GLU A 10 -11.92 10.99 -10.38
N ILE A 11 -11.40 12.18 -10.03
CA ILE A 11 -12.21 13.40 -9.87
C ILE A 11 -12.78 13.84 -11.22
N HIS A 12 -12.01 13.73 -12.31
CA HIS A 12 -12.49 14.04 -13.65
C HIS A 12 -13.65 13.12 -14.04
N ALA A 13 -13.51 11.81 -13.87
CA ALA A 13 -14.57 10.85 -14.15
C ALA A 13 -15.83 11.10 -13.31
N LEU A 14 -15.67 11.48 -12.04
CA LEU A 14 -16.80 11.87 -11.18
C LEU A 14 -17.51 13.12 -11.70
N ARG A 15 -16.76 14.17 -12.10
CA ARG A 15 -17.35 15.41 -12.64
C ARG A 15 -18.04 15.17 -13.98
N GLU A 16 -17.46 14.35 -14.84
CA GLU A 16 -17.98 14.08 -16.18
C GLU A 16 -19.27 13.24 -16.16
N HIS A 17 -19.28 12.16 -15.39
CA HIS A 17 -20.40 11.22 -15.38
C HIS A 17 -21.42 11.46 -14.25
N PHE A 18 -21.03 12.17 -13.19
CA PHE A 18 -21.84 12.36 -11.98
C PHE A 18 -21.89 13.83 -11.53
N SER A 19 -21.95 14.77 -12.48
CA SER A 19 -22.00 16.23 -12.22
C SER A 19 -23.09 16.66 -11.23
N GLY A 20 -24.24 15.96 -11.20
CA GLY A 20 -25.34 16.23 -10.25
C GLY A 20 -25.03 15.92 -8.78
N CYS A 21 -23.92 15.22 -8.51
CA CYS A 21 -23.46 14.89 -7.16
C CYS A 21 -22.48 15.95 -6.61
N PHE A 22 -22.34 17.10 -7.25
CA PHE A 22 -21.56 18.22 -6.73
C PHE A 22 -22.47 19.35 -6.24
N THR A 23 -22.07 20.02 -5.15
CA THR A 23 -22.74 21.23 -4.67
C THR A 23 -22.44 22.41 -5.59
N ALA A 24 -23.20 23.51 -5.45
CA ALA A 24 -22.97 24.74 -6.24
C ALA A 24 -21.56 25.32 -5.99
N ASP A 25 -21.06 25.09 -4.79
CA ASP A 25 -19.73 25.43 -4.25
C ASP A 25 -18.64 24.41 -4.66
N GLY A 26 -19.00 23.39 -5.44
CA GLY A 26 -18.06 22.48 -6.09
C GLY A 26 -17.57 21.31 -5.24
N ALA A 27 -18.10 21.13 -4.02
CA ALA A 27 -17.83 20.00 -3.14
C ALA A 27 -18.60 18.76 -3.59
N PHE A 28 -18.04 17.57 -3.40
CA PHE A 28 -18.71 16.31 -3.74
C PHE A 28 -19.68 15.90 -2.62
N ASP A 29 -20.94 15.69 -2.98
CA ASP A 29 -22.03 15.27 -2.10
C ASP A 29 -22.19 13.74 -2.18
N ILE A 30 -21.67 13.06 -1.16
CA ILE A 30 -21.69 11.60 -1.07
C ILE A 30 -23.10 11.03 -0.92
N GLU A 31 -24.02 11.76 -0.30
CA GLU A 31 -25.39 11.29 -0.10
C GLU A 31 -26.17 11.34 -1.41
N ARG A 32 -26.03 12.42 -2.19
CA ARG A 32 -26.60 12.48 -3.56
C ARG A 32 -26.06 11.39 -4.46
N PHE A 33 -24.77 11.08 -4.37
CA PHE A 33 -24.18 9.98 -5.14
C PHE A 33 -24.75 8.64 -4.72
N ARG A 34 -24.93 8.43 -3.41
CA ARG A 34 -25.55 7.22 -2.86
C ARG A 34 -27.00 7.08 -3.32
N GLU A 35 -27.78 8.14 -3.30
CA GLU A 35 -29.15 8.22 -3.85
C GLU A 35 -29.19 7.94 -5.36
N PHE A 36 -28.23 8.47 -6.12
CA PHE A 36 -28.15 8.24 -7.56
C PHE A 36 -27.94 6.75 -7.90
N LEU A 37 -27.22 6.03 -7.04
CA LEU A 37 -26.88 4.62 -7.19
C LEU A 37 -27.96 3.68 -6.61
N LEU A 38 -28.78 4.16 -5.67
CA LEU A 38 -29.89 3.43 -5.08
C LEU A 38 -30.84 2.91 -6.18
N GLY A 39 -30.99 1.59 -6.26
CA GLY A 39 -31.84 0.90 -7.24
C GLY A 39 -31.16 0.58 -8.59
N LYS A 40 -29.96 1.13 -8.87
CA LYS A 40 -29.15 0.77 -10.05
C LYS A 40 -28.12 -0.29 -9.75
N ILE A 41 -27.60 -0.28 -8.53
CA ILE A 41 -26.70 -1.29 -7.99
C ILE A 41 -27.11 -1.62 -6.55
N PRO A 42 -26.85 -2.84 -6.06
CA PRO A 42 -27.00 -3.15 -4.63
C PRO A 42 -26.01 -2.31 -3.83
N VAL A 43 -26.49 -1.23 -3.22
CA VAL A 43 -25.73 -0.41 -2.26
C VAL A 43 -25.84 -1.10 -0.90
N ASN A 44 -24.80 -1.84 -0.53
CA ASN A 44 -24.73 -2.48 0.78
C ASN A 44 -24.12 -1.50 1.79
N ASP A 45 -24.74 -1.31 2.96
CA ASP A 45 -24.08 -0.77 4.16
C ASP A 45 -23.09 -1.81 4.71
N GLY A 46 -22.12 -2.17 3.88
CA GLY A 46 -21.26 -3.31 4.10
C GLY A 46 -20.42 -3.15 5.36
N PHE A 47 -20.20 -4.26 6.06
CA PHE A 47 -19.18 -4.35 7.09
C PHE A 47 -17.80 -4.15 6.46
N GLY A 48 -17.08 -3.11 6.86
CA GLY A 48 -15.76 -2.77 6.35
C GLY A 48 -14.75 -2.60 7.48
N LEU A 49 -13.58 -3.23 7.34
CA LEU A 49 -12.47 -2.98 8.25
C LEU A 49 -11.84 -1.60 7.95
N CYS A 50 -11.95 -0.68 8.90
CA CYS A 50 -11.29 0.63 8.88
C CYS A 50 -10.07 0.60 9.80
N PHE A 51 -8.92 1.04 9.29
CA PHE A 51 -7.67 1.09 10.05
C PHE A 51 -6.88 2.35 9.71
N THR A 52 -6.09 2.84 10.66
CA THR A 52 -5.22 4.00 10.48
C THR A 52 -4.22 3.74 9.36
N GLY A 53 -4.12 4.65 8.39
CA GLY A 53 -3.19 4.51 7.27
C GLY A 53 -3.77 3.83 6.02
N LYS A 54 -5.03 3.37 6.02
CA LYS A 54 -5.67 2.72 4.85
C LYS A 54 -5.62 3.55 3.57
N ASN A 55 -5.95 4.84 3.63
CA ASN A 55 -5.89 5.72 2.45
C ASN A 55 -4.46 5.92 1.93
N ASN A 56 -3.49 6.00 2.84
CA ASN A 56 -2.09 6.09 2.45
C ASN A 56 -1.60 4.77 1.81
N ALA A 57 -1.99 3.63 2.37
CA ALA A 57 -1.72 2.32 1.78
C ALA A 57 -2.30 2.20 0.36
N LEU A 58 -3.54 2.66 0.13
CA LEU A 58 -4.13 2.74 -1.22
C LEU A 58 -3.26 3.60 -2.14
N ARG A 59 -2.90 4.82 -1.70
CA ARG A 59 -2.05 5.72 -2.47
C ARG A 59 -0.69 5.10 -2.81
N LEU A 60 -0.08 4.39 -1.87
CA LEU A 60 1.19 3.70 -2.08
C LEU A 60 1.08 2.62 -3.15
N ALA A 61 -0.02 1.88 -3.22
CA ALA A 61 -0.24 0.88 -4.28
C ALA A 61 -0.45 1.52 -5.67
N SER A 62 -1.10 2.69 -5.72
CA SER A 62 -1.35 3.40 -6.98
C SER A 62 -0.10 4.11 -7.52
N GLN A 63 0.76 4.62 -6.65
CA GLN A 63 1.96 5.36 -7.04
C GLN A 63 2.98 4.50 -7.80
N HIS A 64 3.58 5.08 -8.83
CA HIS A 64 4.72 4.48 -9.52
C HIS A 64 5.93 4.32 -8.57
N SER A 65 6.70 3.24 -8.75
CA SER A 65 7.96 3.09 -8.04
C SER A 65 9.02 4.01 -8.65
N ALA A 66 9.82 4.63 -7.79
CA ALA A 66 11.03 5.36 -8.18
C ALA A 66 12.26 4.44 -8.31
N ALA A 67 12.14 3.16 -7.92
CA ALA A 67 13.24 2.21 -7.96
C ALA A 67 13.54 1.80 -9.41
N ILE A 68 14.83 1.60 -9.69
CA ILE A 68 15.32 1.13 -10.99
C ILE A 68 15.76 -0.33 -10.81
N VAL A 69 15.34 -1.19 -11.72
CA VAL A 69 15.79 -2.59 -11.75
C VAL A 69 17.11 -2.65 -12.51
N GLN A 70 18.13 -3.22 -11.86
CA GLN A 70 19.44 -3.44 -12.45
C GLN A 70 19.73 -4.95 -12.49
N PRO A 71 20.10 -5.52 -13.65
CA PRO A 71 20.48 -6.93 -13.72
C PRO A 71 21.83 -7.17 -13.05
N ASP A 72 21.96 -8.30 -12.35
CA ASP A 72 23.26 -8.83 -11.93
C ASP A 72 23.89 -9.60 -13.09
N GLU A 73 24.58 -8.86 -13.98
CA GLU A 73 25.26 -9.40 -15.17
C GLU A 73 26.18 -10.58 -14.81
N ALA A 74 26.92 -10.48 -13.71
CA ALA A 74 27.88 -11.51 -13.30
C ALA A 74 27.18 -12.79 -12.84
N HIS A 75 26.07 -12.68 -12.11
CA HIS A 75 25.26 -13.84 -11.73
C HIS A 75 24.53 -14.45 -12.94
N ASN A 76 23.97 -13.61 -13.81
CA ASN A 76 23.14 -14.03 -14.93
C ASN A 76 23.96 -14.69 -16.06
N ALA A 77 25.23 -14.31 -16.24
CA ALA A 77 26.11 -14.86 -17.25
C ALA A 77 26.67 -16.27 -16.92
N LYS A 78 26.41 -16.80 -15.72
CA LYS A 78 26.88 -18.14 -15.34
C LYS A 78 26.19 -19.22 -16.19
N PRO A 79 26.91 -20.28 -16.62
CA PRO A 79 26.34 -21.34 -17.47
C PRO A 79 25.05 -21.96 -16.92
N GLU A 80 24.95 -22.14 -15.61
CA GLU A 80 23.77 -22.68 -14.93
C GLU A 80 22.54 -21.76 -14.96
N ASN A 81 22.74 -20.46 -15.18
CA ASN A 81 21.69 -19.43 -15.13
C ASN A 81 21.31 -18.89 -16.51
N ALA A 82 22.17 -19.05 -17.53
CA ALA A 82 22.06 -18.39 -18.82
C ALA A 82 20.72 -18.63 -19.55
N ASN A 83 20.08 -19.78 -19.32
CA ASN A 83 18.78 -20.16 -19.92
C ASN A 83 17.68 -20.38 -18.86
N SER A 84 17.85 -19.86 -17.65
CA SER A 84 16.85 -20.00 -16.59
C SER A 84 15.61 -19.15 -16.88
N GLU A 85 14.42 -19.73 -16.69
CA GLU A 85 13.14 -19.01 -16.71
C GLU A 85 12.80 -18.42 -15.32
N ASN A 86 13.56 -18.79 -14.28
CA ASN A 86 13.34 -18.32 -12.92
C ASN A 86 13.97 -16.94 -12.71
N ILE A 87 13.22 -16.04 -12.04
CA ILE A 87 13.65 -14.68 -11.74
C ILE A 87 13.76 -14.50 -10.23
N PHE A 88 14.89 -13.96 -9.78
CA PHE A 88 15.08 -13.51 -8.40
C PHE A 88 15.26 -12.00 -8.37
N ILE A 89 14.46 -11.30 -7.57
CA ILE A 89 14.51 -9.84 -7.41
C ILE A 89 14.85 -9.51 -5.96
N CYS A 90 15.90 -8.71 -5.75
CA CYS A 90 16.30 -8.25 -4.43
C CYS A 90 15.88 -6.79 -4.21
N GLY A 91 15.19 -6.50 -3.11
CA GLY A 91 14.73 -5.15 -2.76
C GLY A 91 13.49 -5.14 -1.86
N ASP A 92 12.87 -3.98 -1.69
CA ASP A 92 11.55 -3.90 -1.05
C ASP A 92 10.51 -4.54 -2.00
N ASN A 93 9.76 -5.51 -1.46
CA ASN A 93 8.77 -6.24 -2.22
C ASN A 93 7.65 -5.35 -2.77
N LEU A 94 7.33 -4.19 -2.16
CA LEU A 94 6.35 -3.27 -2.69
C LEU A 94 6.81 -2.68 -4.03
N ASP A 95 8.08 -2.28 -4.13
CA ASP A 95 8.68 -1.79 -5.37
C ASP A 95 8.83 -2.92 -6.41
N GLY A 96 9.24 -4.11 -5.96
CA GLY A 96 9.29 -5.30 -6.80
C GLY A 96 7.92 -5.65 -7.41
N LEU A 97 6.86 -5.65 -6.62
CA LEU A 97 5.50 -5.90 -7.08
C LEU A 97 5.01 -4.82 -8.06
N LYS A 98 5.34 -3.54 -7.81
CA LYS A 98 5.02 -2.45 -8.75
C LYS A 98 5.73 -2.62 -10.09
N TYR A 99 6.98 -3.09 -10.08
CA TYR A 99 7.72 -3.40 -11.29
C TYR A 99 7.08 -4.58 -12.03
N LEU A 100 6.81 -5.68 -11.33
CA LEU A 100 6.16 -6.87 -11.89
C LEU A 100 4.81 -6.55 -12.50
N ARG A 101 4.01 -5.66 -11.87
CA ARG A 101 2.68 -5.27 -12.37
C ARG A 101 2.75 -4.69 -13.78
N LYS A 102 3.85 -4.04 -14.17
CA LYS A 102 3.99 -3.47 -15.52
C LYS A 102 4.08 -4.53 -16.62
N HIS A 103 4.57 -5.73 -16.31
CA HIS A 103 4.91 -6.76 -17.30
C HIS A 103 4.16 -8.09 -17.10
N PHE A 104 3.69 -8.37 -15.87
CA PHE A 104 3.11 -9.65 -15.46
C PHE A 104 1.71 -9.50 -14.84
N SER A 105 1.01 -8.41 -15.17
CA SER A 105 -0.39 -8.23 -14.78
C SER A 105 -1.23 -9.38 -15.32
N GLN A 106 -2.04 -10.01 -14.46
CA GLN A 106 -2.88 -11.16 -14.81
C GLN A 106 -2.13 -12.37 -15.40
N SER A 107 -0.86 -12.55 -15.05
CA SER A 107 -0.01 -13.63 -15.60
C SER A 107 0.41 -14.67 -14.57
N ILE A 108 0.18 -14.42 -13.27
CA ILE A 108 0.63 -15.31 -12.18
C ILE A 108 -0.51 -16.24 -11.76
N ARG A 109 -0.28 -17.55 -11.81
CA ARG A 109 -1.30 -18.54 -11.43
C ARG A 109 -1.37 -18.80 -9.92
N CYS A 110 -0.25 -18.69 -9.23
CA CYS A 110 -0.14 -19.02 -7.81
C CYS A 110 0.83 -18.05 -7.12
N ILE A 111 0.42 -17.52 -5.97
CA ILE A 111 1.27 -16.74 -5.06
C ILE A 111 1.27 -17.43 -3.70
N TYR A 112 2.46 -17.65 -3.13
CA TYR A 112 2.62 -18.06 -1.75
C TYR A 112 3.44 -17.01 -1.01
N ILE A 113 2.96 -16.56 0.14
CA ILE A 113 3.69 -15.63 1.01
C ILE A 113 3.61 -16.05 2.48
N ASP A 114 4.71 -15.78 3.18
CA ASP A 114 4.87 -16.00 4.62
C ASP A 114 5.27 -14.65 5.27
N PRO A 115 4.30 -13.72 5.47
CA PRO A 115 4.57 -12.40 6.03
C PRO A 115 4.94 -12.49 7.53
N PRO A 116 5.50 -11.42 8.13
CA PRO A 116 5.67 -11.37 9.59
C PRO A 116 4.30 -11.49 10.29
N TYR A 117 4.18 -12.31 11.34
CA TYR A 117 2.88 -12.64 11.98
C TYR A 117 2.38 -11.58 12.98
N ASN A 118 3.20 -10.61 13.33
CA ASN A 118 2.93 -9.58 14.33
C ASN A 118 2.57 -10.16 15.72
N THR A 119 3.23 -11.26 16.12
CA THR A 119 3.04 -11.92 17.42
C THR A 119 3.71 -11.15 18.58
N GLY A 120 4.55 -10.16 18.26
CA GLY A 120 5.31 -9.35 19.20
C GLY A 120 6.66 -9.94 19.59
N ALA A 121 6.92 -11.20 19.23
CA ALA A 121 8.22 -11.87 19.35
C ALA A 121 9.08 -11.75 18.08
N ASP A 122 8.44 -11.47 16.95
CA ASP A 122 8.97 -11.41 15.60
C ASP A 122 9.61 -10.05 15.24
N ASN A 123 9.78 -9.16 16.22
CA ASN A 123 10.42 -7.85 16.11
C ASN A 123 9.88 -6.95 14.97
N PHE A 124 8.70 -7.25 14.42
CA PHE A 124 8.09 -6.46 13.36
C PHE A 124 7.90 -5.02 13.85
N THR A 125 8.45 -4.08 13.08
CA THR A 125 8.37 -2.66 13.37
C THR A 125 8.03 -1.96 12.06
N TYR A 126 6.80 -1.47 11.95
CA TYR A 126 6.42 -0.63 10.83
C TYR A 126 7.03 0.76 11.01
N ASN A 127 7.92 1.14 10.10
CA ASN A 127 8.49 2.48 10.11
C ASN A 127 7.50 3.47 9.49
N ASP A 128 6.66 4.04 10.35
CA ASP A 128 5.70 5.13 10.05
C ASP A 128 6.40 6.48 9.76
N ARG A 129 7.69 6.49 9.41
CA ARG A 129 8.32 7.68 8.81
C ARG A 129 7.86 7.79 7.36
N PHE A 130 6.56 8.02 7.19
CA PHE A 130 6.04 8.59 5.97
C PHE A 130 6.76 9.91 5.75
N GLY A 131 7.41 10.03 4.59
CA GLY A 131 8.07 11.24 4.13
C GLY A 131 7.08 12.38 3.86
N PHE A 132 6.24 12.73 4.83
CA PHE A 132 5.89 14.11 4.98
C PHE A 132 7.19 14.82 5.30
N ALA A 133 7.74 15.51 4.31
CA ALA A 133 8.60 16.66 4.54
C ALA A 133 7.77 17.74 5.27
N SER A 134 7.23 17.42 6.45
CA SER A 134 6.89 18.44 7.43
C SER A 134 8.23 18.95 7.90
N GLY A 135 8.55 20.20 7.56
CA GLY A 135 9.75 20.91 7.99
C GLY A 135 9.90 20.93 9.51
N GLN A 136 10.38 19.84 10.08
CA GLN A 136 10.90 19.75 11.43
C GLN A 136 12.31 19.21 11.30
N SER A 137 13.25 20.15 11.38
CA SER A 137 14.66 19.90 11.63
C SER A 137 14.83 18.83 12.73
N PRO A 138 15.91 18.04 12.72
CA PRO A 138 16.26 17.15 13.83
C PRO A 138 16.69 18.01 15.03
N GLY A 139 15.72 18.62 15.69
CA GLY A 139 15.90 19.59 16.75
C GLY A 139 15.90 18.91 18.11
N LYS A 140 17.12 18.60 18.60
CA LYS A 140 17.47 18.28 20.00
C LYS A 140 16.84 17.01 20.59
N LEU A 141 17.64 15.95 20.66
CA LEU A 141 17.45 14.91 21.67
C LEU A 141 17.45 15.57 23.07
N PRO A 142 16.40 15.41 23.90
CA PRO A 142 16.47 15.85 25.29
C PRO A 142 17.34 14.90 26.11
N ALA A 143 18.28 15.47 26.85
CA ALA A 143 19.31 14.82 27.66
C ALA A 143 18.78 14.07 28.91
N ASN A 144 17.81 13.16 28.75
CA ASN A 144 17.36 12.31 29.85
C ASN A 144 16.95 10.90 29.37
N LYS A 145 17.80 9.90 29.68
CA LYS A 145 17.67 8.49 29.25
C LYS A 145 16.30 7.87 29.59
N LYS A 146 15.65 8.30 30.69
CA LYS A 146 14.31 7.80 31.07
C LYS A 146 13.18 8.27 30.15
N ARG A 147 13.26 9.50 29.63
CA ARG A 147 12.23 10.07 28.74
C ARG A 147 12.40 9.58 27.30
N ALA A 148 13.64 9.46 26.84
CA ALA A 148 13.97 8.83 25.55
C ALA A 148 13.48 7.36 25.49
N ARG A 149 13.66 6.58 26.57
CA ARG A 149 13.16 5.21 26.66
C ARG A 149 11.63 5.11 26.64
N ARG A 150 10.91 6.05 27.27
CA ARG A 150 9.43 6.11 27.22
C ARG A 150 8.91 6.48 25.83
N ILE A 151 9.55 7.42 25.15
CA ILE A 151 9.21 7.82 23.78
C ILE A 151 9.46 6.65 22.80
N SER A 152 10.60 5.96 22.95
CA SER A 152 10.94 4.78 22.14
C SER A 152 9.98 3.61 22.37
N ASN A 153 9.59 3.33 23.62
CA ASN A 153 8.61 2.28 23.92
C ASN A 153 7.20 2.60 23.41
N ARG A 154 6.81 3.87 23.38
CA ARG A 154 5.51 4.31 22.82
C ARG A 154 5.51 4.17 21.29
N ALA A 155 6.57 4.62 20.62
CA ALA A 155 6.72 4.46 19.18
C ALA A 155 6.71 2.98 18.75
N LYS A 156 7.37 2.09 19.52
CA LYS A 156 7.32 0.63 19.28
C LYS A 156 5.93 0.03 19.41
N ARG A 157 5.12 0.51 20.37
CA ARG A 157 3.73 0.04 20.55
C ARG A 157 2.82 0.47 19.39
N ASP A 158 2.97 1.69 18.89
CA ASP A 158 2.17 2.17 17.75
C ASP A 158 2.60 1.48 16.44
N SER A 159 3.89 1.18 16.25
CA SER A 159 4.45 0.52 15.06
C SER A 159 4.19 -0.99 14.94
N ALA A 160 3.82 -1.65 16.04
CA ALA A 160 3.46 -3.09 16.09
C ALA A 160 1.93 -3.29 16.26
N SER A 161 1.15 -2.24 16.02
CA SER A 161 -0.31 -2.31 16.07
C SER A 161 -0.88 -3.06 14.86
N HIS A 162 -2.09 -3.61 15.01
CA HIS A 162 -2.84 -4.21 13.90
C HIS A 162 -2.98 -3.24 12.72
N SER A 163 -3.21 -1.95 13.00
CA SER A 163 -3.29 -0.92 11.95
C SER A 163 -1.99 -0.77 11.18
N ALA A 164 -0.84 -0.86 11.85
CA ALA A 164 0.47 -0.75 11.23
C ALA A 164 0.76 -1.98 10.33
N TRP A 165 0.45 -3.18 10.81
CA TRP A 165 0.57 -4.39 10.01
C TRP A 165 -0.38 -4.39 8.80
N LEU A 166 -1.62 -3.94 8.98
CA LEU A 166 -2.57 -3.77 7.88
C LEU A 166 -2.08 -2.72 6.88
N ALA A 167 -1.58 -1.57 7.34
CA ALA A 167 -0.99 -0.55 6.45
C ALA A 167 0.24 -1.06 5.68
N PHE A 168 0.99 -2.00 6.25
CA PHE A 168 2.10 -2.68 5.60
C PHE A 168 1.65 -3.70 4.56
N MET A 169 0.72 -4.59 4.91
CA MET A 169 0.30 -5.71 4.05
C MET A 169 -0.65 -5.29 2.94
N TYR A 170 -1.56 -4.36 3.23
CA TYR A 170 -2.63 -3.96 2.31
C TYR A 170 -2.15 -3.56 0.90
N PRO A 171 -1.15 -2.67 0.71
CA PRO A 171 -0.72 -2.29 -0.63
C PRO A 171 -0.05 -3.45 -1.39
N ARG A 172 0.63 -4.36 -0.67
CA ARG A 172 1.30 -5.53 -1.25
C ARG A 172 0.28 -6.53 -1.77
N LEU A 173 -0.75 -6.80 -0.99
CA LEU A 173 -1.84 -7.71 -1.37
C LEU A 173 -2.66 -7.15 -2.55
N LEU A 174 -2.88 -5.84 -2.60
CA LEU A 174 -3.54 -5.20 -3.75
C LEU A 174 -2.73 -5.40 -5.04
N LEU A 175 -1.43 -5.17 -5.01
CA LEU A 175 -0.57 -5.40 -6.18
C LEU A 175 -0.46 -6.88 -6.53
N ALA A 176 -0.36 -7.77 -5.53
CA ALA A 176 -0.34 -9.21 -5.75
C ALA A 176 -1.61 -9.70 -6.46
N ARG A 177 -2.77 -9.16 -6.10
CA ARG A 177 -4.03 -9.43 -6.80
C ARG A 177 -3.97 -9.00 -8.27
N ASP A 178 -3.41 -7.83 -8.58
CA ASP A 178 -3.31 -7.35 -9.96
C ASP A 178 -2.44 -8.29 -10.84
N LEU A 179 -1.48 -8.99 -10.23
CA LEU A 179 -0.62 -9.98 -10.90
C LEU A 179 -1.32 -11.32 -11.17
N LEU A 180 -2.29 -11.70 -10.35
CA LEU A 180 -2.95 -13.01 -10.44
C LEU A 180 -3.82 -13.12 -11.68
N THR A 181 -3.81 -14.27 -12.36
CA THR A 181 -4.82 -14.61 -13.37
C THR A 181 -6.23 -14.64 -12.76
N GLN A 182 -7.26 -14.63 -13.61
CA GLN A 182 -8.66 -14.71 -13.15
C GLN A 182 -8.94 -15.97 -12.30
N ASP A 183 -8.29 -17.09 -12.61
CA ASP A 183 -8.35 -18.36 -11.89
C ASP A 183 -7.18 -18.56 -10.91
N GLY A 184 -6.39 -17.50 -10.68
CA GLY A 184 -5.19 -17.53 -9.86
C GLY A 184 -5.52 -17.60 -8.37
N VAL A 185 -4.60 -18.19 -7.59
CA VAL A 185 -4.76 -18.40 -6.16
C VAL A 185 -3.63 -17.75 -5.37
N ILE A 186 -3.94 -17.23 -4.18
CA ILE A 186 -2.96 -16.77 -3.21
C ILE A 186 -3.11 -17.53 -1.90
N PHE A 187 -1.99 -18.02 -1.38
CA PHE A 187 -1.85 -18.64 -0.08
C PHE A 187 -1.03 -17.72 0.82
N VAL A 188 -1.55 -17.44 2.01
CA VAL A 188 -0.93 -16.57 2.99
C VAL A 188 -0.85 -17.31 4.32
N SER A 189 0.36 -17.55 4.80
CA SER A 189 0.58 -18.10 6.14
C SER A 189 0.35 -17.02 7.21
N ILE A 190 -0.32 -17.38 8.31
CA ILE A 190 -0.61 -16.51 9.45
C ILE A 190 -0.86 -17.38 10.69
N ASP A 191 -0.60 -16.84 11.90
CA ASP A 191 -0.88 -17.44 13.22
C ASP A 191 -2.01 -16.69 13.93
#